data_AF-A0A0D3IR28-F1
#
_entry.id   AF-A0A0D3IR28-F1
#
_cell.length_a   1.000
_cell.length_b   1.000
_cell.length_c   1.000
_cell.angle_alpha   90.00
_cell.angle_beta   90.00
_cell.angle_gamma   90.00
#
_symmetry.space_group_name_H-M   'P 1'
#
loop_
_entity.id
_entity.type
_entity.pdbx_description
1 polymer ?
#
loop_
_entity_poly.entity_id
_entity_poly.type
_entity_poly.pdbx_seq_one_letter_code
_entity_poly.pdbx_strand_id
1 'polypeptide(L)'
;MVVEPSPSVSRTIKLLVAVSVCDIVTPEWVDACRAADQFVPVDAYLLGECTVSSKGVKVPWDAAKARTRAAAAPCLRGRTFYITKTTSPDADKLKIIIEKAGGATVETLPTTAPRSPLVVVCTDRDRRELQRLQACAAFRRERSAVCRTLTRPPSPRLRECATSRSCVTPSCSRICCSKSTA
;
A
#
# COMPACT_ATOMS: atom_id res chain seq x y z
N MET A 1 -32.05 12.77 -8.43
CA MET A 1 -30.76 13.02 -7.77
C MET A 1 -29.68 12.73 -8.80
N VAL A 2 -29.06 13.77 -9.36
CA VAL A 2 -27.92 13.60 -10.26
C VAL A 2 -26.76 13.16 -9.39
N VAL A 3 -26.37 11.88 -9.49
CA VAL A 3 -25.15 11.40 -8.85
C VAL A 3 -24.01 12.00 -9.66
N GLU A 4 -23.51 13.15 -9.22
CA GLU A 4 -22.25 13.70 -9.71
C GLU A 4 -21.19 12.58 -9.63
N PRO A 5 -20.51 12.25 -10.74
CA PRO A 5 -19.57 11.14 -10.74
C PRO A 5 -18.41 11.48 -9.80
N SER A 6 -18.24 10.69 -8.74
CA SER A 6 -17.10 10.81 -7.83
C SER A 6 -15.78 10.82 -8.62
N PRO A 7 -14.81 11.69 -8.30
CA PRO A 7 -13.57 11.80 -9.04
C PRO A 7 -12.84 10.44 -9.07
N SER A 8 -12.19 10.13 -10.19
CA SER A 8 -11.46 8.87 -10.34
C SER A 8 -9.96 9.12 -10.47
N VAL A 9 -9.16 8.34 -9.76
CA VAL A 9 -7.69 8.45 -9.74
C VAL A 9 -7.04 7.12 -10.09
N SER A 10 -5.89 7.18 -10.76
CA SER A 10 -5.12 5.98 -11.11
C SER A 10 -4.01 5.70 -10.09
N ARG A 11 -3.73 4.42 -9.82
CA ARG A 11 -2.57 4.02 -8.99
C ARG A 11 -1.26 4.30 -9.71
N THR A 12 -0.76 5.51 -9.56
CA THR A 12 0.55 5.93 -10.05
C THR A 12 1.56 5.98 -8.91
N ILE A 13 2.84 5.95 -9.24
CA ILE A 13 3.92 6.12 -8.26
C ILE A 13 3.80 7.49 -7.58
N LYS A 14 3.52 8.54 -8.35
CA LYS A 14 3.33 9.91 -7.83
C LYS A 14 2.21 9.95 -6.80
N LEU A 15 1.08 9.31 -7.06
CA LEU A 15 -0.04 9.25 -6.10
C LEU A 15 0.36 8.52 -4.81
N LEU A 16 1.00 7.35 -4.92
CA LEU A 16 1.42 6.56 -3.75
C LEU A 16 2.44 7.29 -2.88
N VAL A 17 3.37 8.03 -3.50
CA VAL A 17 4.32 8.88 -2.79
C VAL A 17 3.61 10.07 -2.15
N ALA A 18 2.77 10.79 -2.91
CA ALA A 18 2.08 11.99 -2.47
C ALA A 18 1.29 11.77 -1.18
N VAL A 19 0.52 10.68 -1.08
CA VAL A 19 -0.25 10.32 0.13
C VAL A 19 0.61 10.33 1.40
N SER A 20 1.89 9.98 1.28
CA SER A 20 2.80 9.90 2.43
C SER A 20 3.40 11.25 2.82
N VAL A 21 3.48 12.23 1.90
CA VAL A 21 4.31 13.42 2.08
C VAL A 21 3.57 14.75 1.93
N CYS A 22 2.48 14.82 1.18
CA CYS A 22 1.80 16.07 0.87
C CYS A 22 0.29 15.88 0.75
N ASP A 23 -0.44 16.99 0.82
CA ASP A 23 -1.87 16.98 0.61
C ASP A 23 -2.19 16.84 -0.87
N ILE A 24 -3.28 16.12 -1.15
CA ILE A 24 -3.73 15.84 -2.51
C ILE A 24 -4.96 16.70 -2.72
N VAL A 25 -4.88 17.64 -3.66
CA VAL A 25 -5.95 18.58 -3.98
C VAL A 25 -6.58 18.26 -5.34
N THR A 26 -7.78 18.77 -5.54
CA THR A 26 -8.46 18.74 -6.84
C THR A 26 -7.88 19.83 -7.78
N PRO A 27 -8.02 19.68 -9.12
CA PRO A 27 -7.48 20.66 -10.07
C PRO A 27 -7.99 22.08 -9.87
N GLU A 28 -9.20 22.24 -9.32
CA GLU A 28 -9.84 23.53 -9.05
C GLU A 28 -9.02 24.40 -8.09
N TRP A 29 -8.14 23.81 -7.26
CA TRP A 29 -7.21 24.58 -6.44
C TRP A 29 -6.22 25.37 -7.28
N VAL A 30 -5.72 24.78 -8.37
CA VAL A 30 -4.79 25.43 -9.28
C VAL A 30 -5.47 26.59 -9.99
N ASP A 31 -6.72 26.40 -10.42
CA ASP A 31 -7.52 27.45 -11.04
C ASP A 31 -7.81 28.59 -10.07
N ALA A 32 -8.12 28.27 -8.81
CA ALA A 32 -8.33 29.26 -7.75
C ALA A 32 -7.05 30.04 -7.43
N CYS A 33 -5.90 29.37 -7.36
CA CYS A 33 -4.61 30.04 -7.17
C CYS A 33 -4.29 30.99 -8.33
N ARG A 34 -4.58 30.54 -9.57
CA ARG A 34 -4.38 31.34 -10.77
C ARG A 34 -5.29 32.57 -10.79
N ALA A 35 -6.54 32.43 -10.38
CA ALA A 35 -7.50 33.54 -10.32
C ALA A 35 -7.15 34.57 -9.24
N ALA A 36 -6.58 34.12 -8.12
CA ALA A 36 -6.18 34.99 -7.02
C ALA A 36 -4.76 35.58 -7.17
N ASP A 37 -3.99 35.12 -8.17
CA ASP A 37 -2.55 35.39 -8.35
C ASP A 37 -1.70 35.07 -7.10
N GLN A 38 -2.14 34.10 -6.29
CA GLN A 38 -1.48 33.66 -5.07
C GLN A 38 -1.93 32.26 -4.67
N PHE A 39 -1.16 31.59 -3.81
CA PHE A 39 -1.58 30.30 -3.24
C PHE A 39 -2.72 30.50 -2.24
N VAL A 40 -3.89 29.95 -2.54
CA VAL A 40 -5.05 29.97 -1.64
C VAL A 40 -5.02 28.79 -0.66
N PRO A 41 -5.69 28.87 0.50
CA PRO A 41 -5.78 27.76 1.46
C PRO A 41 -6.27 26.46 0.82
N VAL A 42 -5.63 25.34 1.18
CA VAL A 42 -5.86 24.03 0.54
C VAL A 42 -7.13 23.31 1.04
N ASP A 43 -7.63 23.66 2.23
CA ASP A 43 -8.65 22.88 2.95
C ASP A 43 -9.94 22.66 2.14
N ALA A 44 -10.37 23.68 1.38
CA ALA A 44 -11.57 23.61 0.54
C ALA A 44 -11.40 22.76 -0.72
N TYR A 45 -10.16 22.37 -1.05
CA TYR A 45 -9.83 21.68 -2.30
C TYR A 45 -9.18 20.31 -2.08
N LEU A 46 -9.16 19.82 -0.84
CA LEU A 46 -8.63 18.49 -0.54
C LEU A 46 -9.44 17.42 -1.28
N LEU A 47 -8.74 16.49 -1.93
CA LEU A 47 -9.36 15.34 -2.57
C LEU A 47 -9.95 14.43 -1.47
N GLY A 48 -11.27 14.41 -1.37
CA GLY A 48 -12.01 13.56 -0.43
C GLY A 48 -12.23 12.14 -0.96
N GLU A 49 -13.49 11.70 -0.95
CA GLU A 49 -13.91 10.40 -1.48
C GLU A 49 -13.79 10.36 -3.01
N CYS A 50 -13.08 9.35 -3.49
CA CYS A 50 -12.80 9.14 -4.90
C CYS A 50 -12.75 7.64 -5.22
N THR A 51 -12.74 7.32 -6.51
CA THR A 51 -12.58 5.95 -6.98
C THR A 51 -11.17 5.73 -7.50
N VAL A 52 -10.44 4.77 -6.93
CA VAL A 52 -9.15 4.36 -7.44
C VAL A 52 -9.35 3.28 -8.51
N SER A 53 -8.86 3.54 -9.72
CA SER A 53 -8.84 2.60 -10.84
C SER A 53 -7.48 1.88 -10.95
N SER A 54 -7.49 0.68 -11.53
CA SER A 54 -7.20 -0.55 -10.79
C SER A 54 -7.16 -1.79 -11.66
N LYS A 55 -6.64 -1.74 -12.90
CA LYS A 55 -6.66 -2.90 -13.84
C LYS A 55 -8.06 -3.52 -13.94
N GLY A 56 -9.06 -2.69 -14.23
CA GLY A 56 -10.46 -3.09 -14.31
C GLY A 56 -11.23 -3.08 -12.98
N VAL A 57 -10.53 -2.99 -11.84
CA VAL A 57 -11.18 -2.87 -10.53
C VAL A 57 -11.29 -1.42 -10.12
N LYS A 58 -12.48 -1.00 -9.69
CA LYS A 58 -12.74 0.31 -9.08
C LYS A 58 -12.92 0.11 -7.59
N VAL A 59 -12.10 0.78 -6.78
CA VAL A 59 -12.15 0.67 -5.32
C VAL A 59 -12.42 2.07 -4.74
N PRO A 60 -13.42 2.22 -3.86
CA PRO A 60 -13.63 3.47 -3.16
C PRO A 60 -12.42 3.77 -2.26
N TRP A 61 -11.96 5.01 -2.28
CA TRP A 61 -10.81 5.47 -1.50
C TRP A 61 -11.00 6.94 -1.11
N ASP A 62 -10.61 7.28 0.10
CA ASP A 62 -10.66 8.66 0.59
C ASP A 62 -9.23 9.15 0.79
N ALA A 63 -8.81 10.11 -0.03
CA ALA A 63 -7.43 10.58 -0.05
C ALA A 63 -7.12 11.43 1.19
N ALA A 64 -8.04 12.32 1.61
CA ALA A 64 -7.91 13.12 2.82
C ALA A 64 -7.78 12.24 4.09
N LYS A 65 -8.62 11.21 4.24
CA LYS A 65 -8.51 10.25 5.35
C LYS A 65 -7.21 9.44 5.27
N ALA A 66 -6.79 9.05 4.07
CA ALA A 66 -5.53 8.31 3.89
C ALA A 66 -4.31 9.17 4.26
N ARG A 67 -4.30 10.43 3.85
CA ARG A 67 -3.27 11.41 4.17
C ARG A 67 -3.23 11.70 5.67
N THR A 68 -4.38 11.89 6.31
CA THR A 68 -4.49 12.08 7.76
C THR A 68 -3.84 10.93 8.53
N ARG A 69 -4.12 9.67 8.14
CA ARG A 69 -3.48 8.50 8.76
C ARG A 69 -1.97 8.46 8.53
N ALA A 70 -1.52 8.78 7.31
CA ALA A 70 -0.10 8.79 6.97
C ALA A 70 0.68 9.90 7.70
N ALA A 71 0.05 11.07 7.93
CA ALA A 71 0.60 12.16 8.71
C ALA A 71 0.72 11.81 10.21
N ALA A 72 -0.28 11.09 10.75
CA ALA A 72 -0.24 10.64 12.15
C ALA A 72 0.85 9.59 12.40
N ALA A 73 1.04 8.64 11.49
CA ALA A 73 2.13 7.68 11.54
C ALA A 73 2.48 7.14 10.14
N PRO A 74 3.78 7.13 9.75
CA PRO A 74 4.20 6.53 8.50
C PRO A 74 3.77 5.06 8.42
N CYS A 75 3.08 4.68 7.34
CA CYS A 75 2.40 3.39 7.27
C CYS A 75 3.33 2.18 7.22
N LEU A 76 4.61 2.41 6.87
CA LEU A 76 5.65 1.38 6.80
C LEU A 76 6.70 1.49 7.91
N ARG A 77 6.46 2.32 8.93
CA ARG A 77 7.39 2.55 10.04
C ARG A 77 7.86 1.24 10.67
N GLY A 78 9.18 1.11 10.85
CA GLY A 78 9.80 -0.02 11.53
C GLY A 78 9.82 -1.32 10.73
N ARG A 79 9.52 -1.28 9.42
CA ARG A 79 9.58 -2.43 8.53
C ARG A 79 10.72 -2.29 7.54
N THR A 80 11.37 -3.41 7.25
CA THR A 80 12.45 -3.49 6.27
C THR A 80 11.97 -4.32 5.08
N PHE A 81 12.30 -3.91 3.87
CA PHE A 81 11.81 -4.51 2.64
C PHE A 81 12.96 -5.02 1.77
N TYR A 82 12.87 -6.26 1.31
CA TYR A 82 13.71 -6.80 0.25
C TYR A 82 12.88 -6.91 -1.03
N ILE A 83 13.35 -6.35 -2.13
CA ILE A 83 12.62 -6.28 -3.39
C ILE A 83 13.34 -7.14 -4.42
N THR A 84 12.63 -8.09 -5.03
CA THR A 84 13.20 -8.94 -6.09
C THR A 84 13.28 -8.20 -7.42
N LYS A 85 14.17 -8.66 -8.32
CA LYS A 85 14.49 -7.94 -9.56
C LYS A 85 13.36 -7.90 -10.59
N THR A 86 12.36 -8.79 -10.50
CA THR A 86 11.32 -8.92 -11.54
C THR A 86 10.02 -8.18 -11.24
N THR A 87 10.01 -7.30 -10.23
CA THR A 87 8.81 -6.54 -9.87
C THR A 87 8.41 -5.51 -10.92
N SER A 88 7.09 -5.28 -11.01
CA SER A 88 6.51 -4.17 -11.74
C SER A 88 5.53 -3.44 -10.82
N PRO A 89 5.78 -2.17 -10.45
CA PRO A 89 6.94 -1.34 -10.86
C PRO A 89 8.30 -1.89 -10.42
N ASP A 90 9.34 -1.45 -11.10
CA ASP A 90 10.75 -1.79 -10.86
C ASP A 90 11.21 -1.44 -9.45
N ALA A 91 12.27 -2.11 -9.00
CA ALA A 91 12.76 -2.04 -7.64
C ALA A 91 13.07 -0.60 -7.18
N ASP A 92 13.69 0.22 -8.04
CA ASP A 92 14.03 1.61 -7.71
C ASP A 92 12.78 2.47 -7.45
N LYS A 93 11.74 2.29 -8.27
CA LYS A 93 10.47 3.00 -8.09
C LYS A 93 9.74 2.54 -6.84
N LEU A 94 9.79 1.25 -6.52
CA LEU A 94 9.25 0.70 -5.27
C LEU A 94 10.02 1.19 -4.04
N LYS A 95 11.35 1.30 -4.13
CA LYS A 95 12.21 1.84 -3.08
C LYS A 95 11.80 3.25 -2.70
N ILE A 96 11.60 4.12 -3.70
CA ILE A 96 11.11 5.49 -3.49
C ILE A 96 9.76 5.48 -2.74
N ILE A 97 8.80 4.63 -3.14
CA ILE A 97 7.49 4.55 -2.47
C ILE A 97 7.67 4.11 -1.01
N ILE A 98 8.48 3.08 -0.76
CA ILE A 98 8.68 2.50 0.57
C ILE A 98 9.35 3.48 1.51
N GLU A 99 10.43 4.12 1.07
CA GLU A 99 11.19 5.09 1.87
C GLU A 99 10.34 6.32 2.22
N LYS A 100 9.56 6.83 1.26
CA LYS A 100 8.65 7.96 1.51
C LYS A 100 7.49 7.61 2.45
N ALA A 101 7.12 6.34 2.53
CA ALA A 101 6.14 5.82 3.48
C ALA A 101 6.73 5.44 4.85
N GLY A 102 8.03 5.70 5.08
CA GLY A 102 8.74 5.47 6.34
C GLY A 102 9.28 4.05 6.54
N GLY A 103 9.36 3.25 5.47
CA GLY A 103 10.02 1.95 5.48
C GLY A 103 11.49 2.04 5.09
N ALA A 104 12.24 0.96 5.31
CA ALA A 104 13.62 0.82 4.84
C ALA A 104 13.72 -0.28 3.78
N THR A 105 14.64 -0.16 2.82
CA THR A 105 14.91 -1.23 1.84
C THR A 105 16.31 -1.82 2.03
N VAL A 106 16.46 -3.10 1.72
CA VAL A 106 17.75 -3.80 1.64
C VAL A 106 17.91 -4.39 0.24
N GLU A 107 19.11 -4.28 -0.31
CA GLU A 107 19.45 -4.80 -1.65
C GLU A 107 19.84 -6.27 -1.62
N THR A 108 20.32 -6.74 -0.48
CA THR A 108 20.70 -8.12 -0.23
C THR A 108 19.86 -8.69 0.89
N LEU A 109 19.53 -9.96 0.78
CA LEU A 109 18.82 -10.65 1.84
C LEU A 109 19.72 -10.75 3.08
N PRO A 110 19.28 -10.29 4.27
CA PRO A 110 20.11 -10.38 5.46
C PRO A 110 20.33 -11.85 5.84
N THR A 111 21.60 -12.22 6.00
CA THR A 111 22.02 -13.56 6.44
C THR A 111 21.76 -13.79 7.93
N THR A 112 21.65 -12.71 8.70
CA THR A 112 21.33 -12.72 10.13
C THR A 112 19.90 -12.23 10.33
N ALA A 113 19.21 -12.72 11.36
CA ALA A 113 17.85 -12.28 11.68
C ALA A 113 17.81 -10.75 11.87
N PRO A 114 17.04 -10.01 11.06
CA PRO A 114 16.96 -8.56 11.19
C PRO A 114 16.25 -8.18 12.49
N ARG A 115 16.64 -7.01 13.06
CA ARG A 115 15.99 -6.45 14.27
C ARG A 115 14.55 -6.03 14.03
N SER A 116 14.20 -5.73 12.79
CA SER A 116 12.87 -5.36 12.31
C SER A 116 12.29 -6.47 11.43
N PRO A 117 10.94 -6.59 11.34
CA PRO A 117 10.30 -7.52 10.44
C PRO A 117 10.73 -7.25 8.99
N LEU A 118 11.28 -8.27 8.33
CA LEU A 118 11.63 -8.24 6.91
C LEU A 118 10.43 -8.67 6.07
N VAL A 119 10.01 -7.79 5.16
CA VAL A 119 8.97 -8.02 4.18
C VAL A 119 9.63 -8.25 2.81
N VAL A 120 9.36 -9.40 2.20
CA VAL A 120 9.84 -9.69 0.84
C VAL A 120 8.77 -9.28 -0.16
N VAL A 121 9.11 -8.34 -1.05
CA VAL A 121 8.27 -7.91 -2.16
C VAL A 121 8.71 -8.68 -3.41
N CYS A 122 7.85 -9.56 -3.90
CA CYS A 122 8.16 -10.42 -5.02
C CYS A 122 6.96 -10.64 -5.95
N THR A 123 7.24 -11.01 -7.20
CA THR A 123 6.19 -11.42 -8.15
C THR A 123 6.01 -12.93 -8.15
N ASP A 124 5.02 -13.44 -8.91
CA ASP A 124 4.89 -14.89 -9.10
C ASP A 124 6.10 -15.52 -9.80
N ARG A 125 6.81 -14.73 -10.62
CA ARG A 125 8.00 -15.18 -11.37
C ARG A 125 9.16 -15.52 -10.43
N ASP A 126 9.24 -14.88 -9.28
CA ASP A 126 10.31 -15.10 -8.28
C ASP A 126 10.00 -16.23 -7.30
N ARG A 127 8.92 -17.01 -7.52
CA ARG A 127 8.51 -18.09 -6.59
C ARG A 127 9.65 -19.05 -6.26
N ARG A 128 10.51 -19.37 -7.23
CA ARG A 128 11.66 -20.28 -7.04
C ARG A 128 12.74 -19.66 -6.15
N GLU A 129 13.00 -18.36 -6.29
CA GLU A 129 13.90 -17.61 -5.42
C GLU A 129 13.33 -17.59 -4.00
N LEU A 130 12.04 -17.30 -3.84
CA LEU A 130 11.36 -17.30 -2.55
C LEU A 130 11.39 -18.67 -1.86
N GLN A 131 11.25 -19.77 -2.60
CA GLN A 131 11.38 -21.12 -2.06
C GLN A 131 12.78 -21.41 -1.50
N ARG A 132 13.83 -20.92 -2.18
CA ARG A 132 15.22 -21.03 -1.69
C ARG A 132 15.43 -20.18 -0.44
N LEU A 133 14.86 -18.98 -0.41
CA LEU A 133 14.91 -18.09 0.76
C LEU A 133 14.18 -18.70 1.97
N GLN A 134 13.03 -19.35 1.75
CA GLN A 134 12.28 -20.06 2.79
C GLN A 134 13.02 -21.25 3.39
N ALA A 135 13.96 -21.84 2.65
CA ALA A 135 14.82 -22.91 3.14
C ALA A 135 15.99 -22.40 4.00
N CYS A 136 16.28 -21.09 3.98
CA CYS A 136 17.31 -20.49 4.84
C CYS A 136 16.75 -20.20 6.25
N ALA A 137 17.49 -20.58 7.29
CA ALA A 137 17.12 -20.41 8.69
C ALA A 137 16.83 -18.95 9.12
N ALA A 138 17.37 -17.97 8.37
CA ALA A 138 17.10 -16.54 8.57
C ALA A 138 15.66 -16.14 8.23
N PHE A 139 14.98 -16.89 7.35
CA PHE A 139 13.58 -16.66 6.99
C PHE A 139 12.66 -17.33 8.02
N ARG A 140 12.71 -16.85 9.28
CA ARG A 140 11.73 -17.28 10.29
C ARG A 140 10.37 -16.66 9.95
N ARG A 141 9.50 -17.53 9.44
CA ARG A 141 8.10 -17.27 9.11
C ARG A 141 7.36 -16.83 10.38
N GLU A 142 7.27 -15.53 10.65
CA GLU A 142 6.19 -15.04 11.51
C GLU A 142 4.90 -15.48 10.83
N ARG A 143 4.21 -16.42 11.47
CA ARG A 143 3.00 -17.08 10.95
C ARG A 143 1.83 -16.13 11.12
N SER A 144 1.90 -14.98 10.45
CA SER A 144 0.88 -13.93 10.48
C SER A 144 0.47 -13.60 9.05
N ALA A 145 -0.34 -14.48 8.47
CA ALA A 145 -1.43 -14.15 7.53
C ALA A 145 -1.20 -13.24 6.29
N VAL A 146 0.02 -12.99 5.80
CA VAL A 146 0.21 -12.12 4.60
C VAL A 146 0.24 -12.88 3.26
N CYS A 147 0.63 -14.15 3.25
CA CYS A 147 0.85 -14.87 1.98
C CYS A 147 -0.39 -15.63 1.43
N ARG A 148 -1.48 -15.78 2.20
CA ARG A 148 -2.70 -16.49 1.72
C ARG A 148 -3.71 -15.59 1.00
N THR A 149 -3.57 -14.28 1.09
CA THR A 149 -4.63 -13.32 0.74
C THR A 149 -4.58 -12.78 -0.69
N LEU A 150 -3.60 -13.21 -1.51
CA LEU A 150 -3.42 -12.65 -2.86
C LEU A 150 -3.81 -13.59 -4.01
N THR A 151 -4.31 -14.80 -3.76
CA THR A 151 -4.59 -15.79 -4.84
C THR A 151 -5.81 -16.70 -4.66
N ARG A 152 -6.78 -16.45 -3.76
CA ARG A 152 -8.01 -17.29 -3.70
C ARG A 152 -9.29 -16.45 -3.68
N PRO A 153 -10.29 -16.74 -4.54
CA PRO A 153 -11.65 -16.27 -4.29
C PRO A 153 -12.21 -16.93 -3.02
N PRO A 154 -13.14 -16.27 -2.32
CA PRO A 154 -13.68 -16.78 -1.06
C PRO A 154 -14.39 -18.11 -1.29
N SER A 155 -14.02 -19.13 -0.50
CA SER A 155 -14.79 -20.38 -0.41
C SER A 155 -15.84 -20.20 0.68
N PRO A 156 -17.06 -20.75 0.53
CA PRO A 156 -18.23 -20.41 1.37
C PRO A 156 -18.24 -21.08 2.75
N ARG A 157 -17.10 -21.48 3.30
CA ARG A 157 -17.01 -22.19 4.59
C ARG A 157 -16.10 -21.44 5.55
N LEU A 158 -16.64 -20.41 6.18
CA LEU A 158 -16.18 -19.79 7.43
C LEU A 158 -17.34 -18.95 8.00
N ARG A 159 -18.50 -19.58 8.18
CA ARG A 159 -19.35 -19.28 9.33
C ARG A 159 -18.82 -20.15 10.47
N GLU A 160 -18.90 -19.65 11.69
CA GLU A 160 -18.49 -20.32 12.95
C GLU A 160 -17.00 -20.33 13.26
N CYS A 161 -16.50 -19.16 13.69
CA CYS A 161 -15.51 -19.07 14.76
C CYS A 161 -15.65 -17.67 15.38
N ALA A 162 -16.76 -17.44 16.07
CA ALA A 162 -17.03 -16.20 16.81
C ALA A 162 -17.55 -16.53 18.21
N THR A 163 -16.81 -17.35 18.95
CA THR A 163 -17.02 -17.52 20.40
C THR A 163 -15.71 -17.92 21.06
N SER A 164 -14.83 -16.95 21.27
CA SER A 164 -14.01 -16.85 22.48
C SER A 164 -13.15 -15.59 22.43
N ARG A 165 -13.23 -14.83 23.52
CA ARG A 165 -12.51 -13.59 23.76
C ARG A 165 -11.02 -13.91 23.94
N SER A 166 -10.17 -13.34 23.10
CA SER A 166 -8.85 -12.80 23.44
C SER A 166 -8.10 -12.47 22.14
N CYS A 167 -7.28 -11.42 22.16
CA CYS A 167 -6.42 -10.88 21.10
C CYS A 167 -6.91 -9.54 20.54
N VAL A 168 -6.69 -8.51 21.35
CA VAL A 168 -6.56 -7.11 20.95
C VAL A 168 -5.24 -6.96 20.19
N THR A 169 -5.30 -6.73 18.87
CA THR A 169 -4.25 -5.98 18.13
C THR A 169 -4.88 -5.23 16.95
N PRO A 170 -4.76 -3.88 16.87
CA PRO A 170 -5.25 -3.09 15.75
C PRO A 170 -4.08 -2.72 14.81
N SER A 171 -4.06 -3.24 13.58
CA SER A 171 -3.49 -2.55 12.40
C SER A 171 -3.43 -3.49 11.20
N CYS A 172 -4.53 -3.55 10.46
CA CYS A 172 -4.57 -4.23 9.17
C CYS A 172 -4.25 -3.19 8.07
N SER A 173 -2.97 -2.87 7.87
CA SER A 173 -2.53 -2.06 6.72
C SER A 173 -2.49 -2.96 5.47
N ARG A 174 -3.64 -3.19 4.83
CA ARG A 174 -3.71 -3.98 3.59
C ARG A 174 -3.20 -3.17 2.41
N ILE A 175 -2.02 -3.53 1.91
CA ILE A 175 -1.55 -3.11 0.58
C ILE A 175 -2.09 -4.13 -0.42
N CYS A 176 -3.12 -3.75 -1.17
CA CYS A 176 -3.72 -4.59 -2.21
C CYS A 176 -2.86 -4.56 -3.49
N CYS A 177 -2.00 -5.55 -3.66
CA CYS A 177 -1.39 -5.90 -4.95
C CYS A 177 -2.01 -7.21 -5.46
N SER A 178 -3.15 -7.14 -6.15
CA SER A 178 -3.76 -8.32 -6.78
C SER A 178 -2.96 -8.78 -8.01
N LYS A 179 -2.72 -10.09 -8.07
CA LYS A 179 -2.08 -10.81 -9.19
C LYS A 179 -3.07 -11.03 -10.34
N SER A 180 -2.54 -10.97 -11.57
CA SER A 180 -3.11 -11.57 -12.78
C SER A 180 -3.11 -13.09 -12.67
N THR A 181 -4.21 -13.70 -13.09
CA THR A 181 -4.18 -14.86 -13.99
C THR A 181 -5.22 -14.57 -15.07
N ALA A 182 -4.91 -14.96 -16.30
CA ALA A 182 -5.66 -14.66 -17.52
C ALA A 182 -7.16 -14.99 -17.42
#